data_AF-A0A257RX93-F1
#
_entry.id   AF-A0A257RX93-F1
#
_cell.length_a   1.000
_cell.length_b   1.000
_cell.length_c   1.000
_cell.angle_alpha   90.00
_cell.angle_beta   90.00
_cell.angle_gamma   90.00
#
_symmetry.space_group_name_H-M   'P 1'
#
loop_
_entity.id
_entity.type
_entity.pdbx_description
1 polymer ?
#
loop_
_entity_poly.entity_id
_entity_poly.type
_entity_poly.pdbx_seq_one_letter_code
_entity_poly.pdbx_strand_id
1 'polypeptide(L)'
;TAAAPAFDPASMLTSHPASQPYDGVALAEPQPALAPEMAVSTYRAESVDPDRPETWAATPRNAACPCGSGKKYKYCHGKVS
;
A
#
# COMPACT_ATOMS: atom_id res chain seq x y z
N THR A 1 -31.36 -6.85 27.36
CA THR A 1 -30.78 -6.23 26.17
C THR A 1 -29.69 -5.29 26.63
N ALA A 2 -28.43 -5.55 26.31
CA ALA A 2 -27.33 -4.67 26.70
C ALA A 2 -27.13 -3.63 25.58
N ALA A 3 -27.04 -2.36 25.95
CA ALA A 3 -26.77 -1.28 25.00
C ALA A 3 -25.38 -1.50 24.37
N ALA A 4 -25.28 -1.35 23.05
CA ALA A 4 -23.99 -1.36 22.36
C ALA A 4 -23.12 -0.19 22.89
N PRO A 5 -21.81 -0.40 23.09
CA PRO A 5 -20.94 0.67 23.55
C PRO A 5 -20.87 1.78 22.49
N ALA A 6 -20.91 3.03 22.95
CA ALA A 6 -20.72 4.18 22.08
C ALA A 6 -19.29 4.19 21.53
N PHE A 7 -19.15 4.53 20.25
CA PHE A 7 -17.85 4.73 19.62
C PHE A 7 -17.16 5.96 20.23
N ASP A 8 -16.00 5.75 20.86
CA ASP A 8 -15.18 6.83 21.40
C ASP A 8 -14.04 7.16 20.41
N PRO A 9 -14.07 8.31 19.73
CA PRO A 9 -13.04 8.71 18.77
C PRO A 9 -11.67 8.93 19.42
N ALA A 10 -11.58 9.16 20.74
CA ALA A 10 -10.33 9.32 21.46
C ALA A 10 -9.56 7.99 21.59
N SER A 11 -10.26 6.85 21.57
CA SER A 11 -9.60 5.52 21.59
C SER A 11 -8.80 5.21 20.32
N MET A 12 -9.13 5.84 19.18
CA MET A 12 -8.38 5.67 17.92
C MET A 12 -7.05 6.44 17.87
N LEU A 13 -6.87 7.44 18.74
CA LEU A 13 -5.69 8.32 18.74
C LEU A 13 -4.51 7.75 19.55
N THR A 14 -4.74 6.67 20.31
CA THR A 14 -3.79 6.13 21.31
C THR A 14 -2.75 5.16 20.74
N SER A 15 -2.83 4.77 19.45
CA SER A 15 -2.01 3.65 18.92
C SER A 15 -0.99 3.99 17.82
N HIS A 16 -0.70 5.27 17.54
CA HIS A 16 0.45 5.60 16.67
C HIS A 16 1.58 6.17 17.52
N PRO A 17 2.77 5.52 17.57
CA PRO A 17 3.91 6.07 18.27
C PRO A 17 4.28 7.43 17.65
N ALA A 18 4.61 8.40 18.50
CA ALA A 18 5.07 9.70 18.04
C ALA A 18 6.32 9.53 17.16
N SER A 19 6.33 10.18 15.99
CA SER A 19 7.52 10.25 15.15
C SER A 19 8.67 10.85 15.96
N GLN A 20 9.70 10.07 16.26
CA GLN A 20 10.88 10.56 16.96
C GLN A 20 11.59 11.59 16.07
N PRO A 21 12.00 12.75 16.60
CA PRO A 21 12.91 13.64 15.88
C PRO A 21 14.22 12.89 15.67
N TYR A 22 14.71 12.88 14.42
CA TYR A 22 16.04 12.36 14.10
C TYR A 22 17.06 13.45 14.48
N ASP A 23 17.43 13.50 15.76
CA ASP A 23 18.56 14.33 16.19
C ASP A 23 19.85 13.59 15.81
N GLY A 24 20.33 13.85 14.59
CA GLY A 24 21.68 13.56 14.10
C GLY A 24 22.38 12.34 14.71
N VAL A 25 22.12 11.16 14.15
CA VAL A 25 23.01 10.01 14.34
C VAL A 25 24.39 10.38 13.79
N ALA A 26 25.33 10.60 14.71
CA ALA A 26 26.76 10.47 14.45
C ALA A 26 26.97 9.21 13.63
N LEU A 27 27.67 9.34 12.50
CA LEU A 27 27.97 8.27 11.54
C LEU A 27 28.14 6.93 12.26
N ALA A 28 27.12 6.10 12.18
CA ALA A 28 27.18 4.75 12.73
C ALA A 28 28.29 4.02 11.99
N GLU A 29 29.30 3.57 12.74
CA GLU A 29 30.28 2.61 12.27
C GLU A 29 29.52 1.40 11.68
N PRO A 30 29.87 0.90 10.47
CA PRO A 30 29.10 -0.13 9.82
C PRO A 30 29.21 -1.44 10.61
N GLN A 31 28.20 -1.71 11.43
CA GLN A 31 27.94 -3.03 11.99
C GLN A 31 27.74 -3.98 10.79
N PRO A 32 28.50 -5.08 10.66
CA PRO A 32 28.26 -6.07 9.62
C PRO A 32 26.95 -6.78 9.96
N ALA A 33 25.85 -6.24 9.46
CA ALA A 33 24.54 -6.83 9.57
C ALA A 33 24.52 -8.12 8.74
N LEU A 34 24.55 -9.26 9.43
CA LEU A 34 24.04 -10.52 8.91
C LEU A 34 22.52 -10.38 8.77
N ALA A 35 22.07 -9.66 7.74
CA ALA A 35 20.67 -9.61 7.37
C ALA A 35 20.31 -10.98 6.76
N PRO A 36 19.22 -11.65 7.20
CA PRO A 36 18.64 -12.66 6.33
C PRO A 36 18.23 -11.92 5.06
N GLU A 37 18.74 -12.38 3.91
CA GLU A 37 18.31 -11.93 2.59
C GLU A 37 16.84 -12.31 2.42
N MET A 38 15.95 -11.51 3.01
CA MET A 38 14.57 -11.48 2.59
C MET A 38 14.61 -10.86 1.20
N ALA A 39 14.82 -11.71 0.20
CA ALA A 39 14.53 -11.38 -1.17
C ALA A 39 13.09 -10.86 -1.16
N VAL A 40 12.95 -9.54 -1.21
CA VAL A 40 11.72 -8.90 -1.66
C VAL A 40 11.57 -9.41 -3.08
N SER A 41 10.83 -10.50 -3.20
CA SER A 41 10.19 -10.88 -4.44
C SER A 41 9.31 -9.69 -4.75
N THR A 42 9.87 -8.74 -5.48
CA THR A 42 9.06 -7.76 -6.18
C THR A 42 8.20 -8.64 -7.05
N TYR A 43 6.94 -8.83 -6.63
CA TYR A 43 5.91 -9.41 -7.46
C TYR A 43 5.75 -8.42 -8.61
N ARG A 44 6.68 -8.49 -9.56
CA ARG A 44 6.65 -7.70 -10.77
C ARG A 44 5.47 -8.30 -11.49
N ALA A 45 4.33 -7.63 -11.34
CA ALA A 45 3.14 -7.97 -12.10
C ALA A 45 3.59 -8.15 -13.55
N GLU A 46 3.19 -9.28 -14.14
CA GLU A 46 3.32 -9.50 -15.58
C GLU A 46 2.92 -8.21 -16.31
N SER A 47 3.60 -7.86 -17.39
CA SER A 47 3.29 -6.65 -18.14
C SER A 47 1.80 -6.61 -18.50
N VAL A 48 1.13 -5.52 -18.12
CA VAL A 48 -0.30 -5.31 -18.39
C VAL A 48 -0.49 -5.07 -19.88
N ASP A 49 -1.18 -6.00 -20.55
CA ASP A 49 -1.50 -5.91 -21.97
C ASP A 49 -2.86 -5.22 -22.15
N PRO A 50 -2.96 -4.09 -22.87
CA PRO A 50 -4.19 -3.32 -23.03
C PRO A 50 -5.27 -4.02 -23.87
N ASP A 51 -4.93 -5.09 -24.61
CA ASP A 51 -5.89 -5.87 -25.40
C ASP A 51 -6.39 -7.11 -24.64
N ARG A 52 -5.79 -7.42 -23.48
CA ARG A 52 -6.09 -8.61 -22.68
C ARG A 52 -6.52 -8.26 -21.26
N PRO A 53 -7.83 -8.05 -21.00
CA PRO A 53 -8.31 -7.62 -19.69
C PRO A 53 -8.00 -8.60 -18.55
N GLU A 54 -7.78 -9.88 -18.85
CA GLU A 54 -7.34 -10.87 -17.87
C GLU A 54 -5.98 -10.56 -17.23
N THR A 55 -5.10 -9.79 -17.90
CA THR A 55 -3.80 -9.38 -17.32
C THR A 55 -3.94 -8.17 -16.40
N TRP A 56 -5.14 -7.57 -16.27
CA TRP A 56 -5.34 -6.33 -15.53
C TRP A 56 -5.57 -6.55 -14.03
N ALA A 57 -5.61 -7.81 -13.56
CA ALA A 57 -5.89 -8.15 -12.17
C ALA A 57 -4.97 -7.43 -11.17
N ALA A 58 -3.69 -7.23 -11.54
CA ALA A 58 -2.70 -6.52 -10.72
C ALA A 58 -2.69 -4.99 -10.93
N THR A 59 -3.58 -4.44 -11.76
CA THR A 59 -3.65 -3.00 -12.03
C THR A 59 -4.09 -2.25 -10.77
N PRO A 60 -3.30 -1.28 -10.27
CA PRO A 60 -3.68 -0.50 -9.10
C PRO A 60 -5.00 0.24 -9.35
N ARG A 61 -5.93 0.17 -8.39
CA ARG A 61 -7.26 0.82 -8.47
C ARG A 61 -7.22 2.30 -8.85
N ASN A 62 -6.16 3.02 -8.47
CA ASN A 62 -6.02 4.45 -8.71
C ASN A 62 -5.16 4.81 -9.95
N ALA A 63 -4.48 3.83 -10.56
CA ALA A 63 -3.69 4.06 -11.78
C ALA A 63 -4.61 4.35 -12.98
N ALA A 64 -4.03 4.90 -14.06
CA ALA A 64 -4.75 5.06 -15.32
C ALA A 64 -5.24 3.70 -15.83
N CYS A 65 -6.46 3.67 -16.37
CA CYS A 65 -7.01 2.43 -16.91
C CYS A 65 -6.28 2.05 -18.20
N PRO A 66 -5.78 0.81 -18.33
CA PRO A 66 -5.00 0.35 -19.49
C PRO A 66 -5.77 0.39 -20.82
N CYS A 67 -7.11 0.48 -20.80
CA CYS A 67 -7.94 0.70 -21.99
C CYS A 67 -7.79 2.08 -22.67
N GLY A 68 -6.92 2.96 -22.17
CA GLY A 68 -6.68 4.28 -22.77
C GLY A 68 -7.75 5.34 -22.50
N SER A 69 -8.76 5.06 -21.67
CA SER A 69 -9.87 6.00 -21.41
C SER A 69 -9.48 7.28 -20.64
N GLY A 70 -8.26 7.37 -20.12
CA GLY A 70 -7.82 8.47 -19.24
C GLY A 70 -8.42 8.47 -17.84
N LYS A 71 -9.36 7.55 -17.54
CA LYS A 71 -9.99 7.40 -16.23
C LYS A 71 -9.11 6.53 -15.31
N LYS A 72 -9.25 6.68 -13.98
CA LYS A 72 -8.62 5.74 -13.02
C LYS A 72 -9.28 4.37 -13.13
N TYR A 73 -8.53 3.29 -12.92
CA TYR A 73 -9.01 1.91 -13.06
C TYR A 73 -10.31 1.65 -12.26
N LYS A 74 -10.40 2.10 -11.01
CA LYS A 74 -11.61 1.96 -10.16
C LYS A 74 -12.86 2.67 -10.67
N TYR A 75 -12.72 3.66 -11.55
CA TYR A 75 -13.83 4.40 -12.17
C TYR A 75 -14.12 3.93 -13.60
N CYS A 76 -13.45 2.87 -14.05
CA CYS A 76 -13.58 2.31 -15.38
C CYS A 76 -13.76 0.79 -15.26
N HIS A 77 -12.91 -0.02 -15.88
CA HIS A 77 -13.02 -1.48 -15.89
C HIS A 77 -12.82 -2.15 -14.53
N GLY A 78 -12.15 -1.47 -13.60
CA GLY A 78 -12.05 -1.94 -12.23
C GLY A 78 -13.28 -1.62 -11.39
N LYS A 79 -14.35 -1.00 -11.92
CA LYS A 79 -15.51 -0.61 -11.11
C LYS A 79 -16.14 -1.84 -10.46
N VAL A 80 -16.25 -1.79 -9.14
CA VAL A 80 -17.02 -2.77 -8.36
C VAL A 80 -18.29 -2.04 -7.96
N SER A 81 -19.44 -2.65 -8.27
CA SER A 81 -20.77 -2.11 -7.98
C SER A 81 -21.17 -2.35 -6.54
#